data_AF-A0A7V3ZXN8-F1
#
_entry.id   AF-A0A7V3ZXN8-F1
#
_cell.length_a   1.000
_cell.length_b   1.000
_cell.length_c   1.000
_cell.angle_alpha   90.00
_cell.angle_beta   90.00
_cell.angle_gamma   90.00
#
_symmetry.space_group_name_H-M   'P 1'
#
loop_
_entity.id
_entity.type
_entity.pdbx_description
1 polymer ?
#
loop_
_entity_poly.entity_id
_entity_poly.type
_entity_poly.pdbx_seq_one_letter_code
_entity_poly.pdbx_strand_id
1 'polypeptide(L)'
;MQKYAKCILIWSVLGLLPLYASLPTDELIKAYRGFEPNYGQVQDFDGKPVKDIIFSTRAPGLNLFFKNDGVSYVIFSEKNKEIASENEIINPREKLNKEKSITEYARIDLELVGGRIDKSNIVFEDELPGYVNYYLPSCPDGIKEVKTYRVVRVKDVYPNID
;
A
#
# COMPACT_ATOMS: atom_id res chain seq x y z
N MET A 1 40.68 37.13 -50.39
CA MET A 1 39.42 36.43 -50.11
C MET A 1 39.73 35.13 -49.36
N GLN A 2 39.50 35.07 -48.06
CA GLN A 2 39.02 33.87 -47.35
C GLN A 2 38.74 34.28 -45.89
N LYS A 3 37.45 34.27 -45.55
CA LYS A 3 36.90 34.50 -44.21
C LYS A 3 36.78 33.15 -43.53
N TYR A 4 37.34 32.97 -42.34
CA TYR A 4 36.92 31.92 -41.40
C TYR A 4 37.11 32.50 -39.99
N ALA A 5 36.07 33.09 -39.40
CA ALA A 5 34.96 32.47 -38.67
C ALA A 5 35.35 32.17 -37.21
N LYS A 6 34.81 33.03 -36.34
CA LYS A 6 34.93 33.03 -34.87
C LYS A 6 34.47 31.69 -34.29
N CYS A 7 35.30 31.07 -33.45
CA CYS A 7 34.87 30.00 -32.56
C CYS A 7 33.81 30.53 -31.57
N ILE A 8 32.57 30.10 -31.74
CA ILE A 8 31.49 30.30 -30.77
C ILE A 8 31.63 29.21 -29.72
N LEU A 9 31.94 29.63 -28.49
CA LEU A 9 31.97 28.80 -27.30
C LEU A 9 30.51 28.55 -26.90
N ILE A 10 29.96 27.40 -27.31
CA ILE A 10 28.63 26.97 -26.86
C ILE A 10 28.79 26.38 -25.47
N TRP A 11 28.42 27.16 -24.46
CA TRP A 11 28.17 26.67 -23.11
C TRP A 11 26.93 25.77 -23.17
N SER A 12 27.14 24.46 -23.22
CA SER A 12 26.06 23.50 -23.02
C SER A 12 25.58 23.65 -21.58
N VAL A 13 24.42 24.29 -21.43
CA VAL A 13 23.61 24.24 -20.21
C VAL A 13 23.24 22.78 -20.00
N LEU A 14 24.00 22.10 -19.14
CA LEU A 14 23.61 20.84 -18.53
C LEU A 14 22.55 21.17 -17.47
N GLY A 15 21.40 21.66 -17.94
CA GLY A 15 20.21 21.84 -17.12
C GLY A 15 19.73 20.45 -16.77
N LEU A 16 19.84 20.12 -15.48
CA LEU A 16 19.25 18.95 -14.85
C LEU A 16 17.92 18.62 -15.52
N LEU A 17 17.85 17.48 -16.21
CA LEU A 17 16.59 16.77 -16.30
C LEU A 17 16.32 16.31 -14.87
N PRO A 18 15.32 16.87 -14.17
CA PRO A 18 14.88 16.18 -12.98
C PRO A 18 14.22 14.91 -13.49
N LEU A 19 14.94 13.79 -13.33
CA LEU A 19 14.42 12.45 -13.52
C LEU A 19 13.45 12.16 -12.37
N TYR A 20 12.39 12.96 -12.21
CA TYR A 20 11.21 12.51 -11.50
C TYR A 20 10.53 11.53 -12.45
N ALA A 21 10.95 10.28 -12.38
CA ALA A 21 10.04 9.19 -12.62
C ALA A 21 8.99 9.23 -11.49
N SER A 22 8.14 10.25 -11.47
CA SER A 22 6.85 10.12 -10.83
C SER A 22 6.08 9.17 -11.73
N LEU A 23 6.13 7.87 -11.42
CA LEU A 23 4.97 7.03 -11.66
C LEU A 23 3.75 7.87 -11.29
N PRO A 24 2.75 8.04 -12.18
CA PRO A 24 1.64 8.94 -11.90
C PRO A 24 0.98 8.43 -10.63
N THR A 25 1.24 9.11 -9.52
CA THR A 25 0.80 8.72 -8.18
C THR A 25 -0.70 8.48 -8.20
N ASP A 26 -1.41 9.22 -9.06
CA ASP A 26 -2.84 9.13 -9.32
C ASP A 26 -3.33 7.76 -9.80
N GLU A 27 -2.56 7.00 -10.60
CA GLU A 27 -2.95 5.63 -11.00
C GLU A 27 -2.75 4.63 -9.85
N LEU A 28 -1.66 4.77 -9.09
CA LEU A 28 -1.44 3.97 -7.88
C LEU A 28 -2.50 4.25 -6.81
N ILE A 29 -2.90 5.51 -6.66
CA ILE A 29 -3.97 5.95 -5.76
C ILE A 29 -5.33 5.37 -6.18
N LYS A 30 -5.62 5.29 -7.48
CA LYS A 30 -6.87 4.72 -7.98
C LYS A 30 -6.98 3.22 -7.69
N ALA A 31 -5.84 2.54 -7.57
CA ALA A 31 -5.76 1.11 -7.22
C ALA A 31 -5.68 0.86 -5.71
N TYR A 32 -5.47 1.89 -4.88
CA TYR A 32 -5.10 1.75 -3.48
C TYR A 32 -6.17 2.31 -2.55
N ARG A 33 -6.55 1.54 -1.53
CA ARG A 33 -7.58 1.97 -0.55
C ARG A 33 -7.08 3.03 0.44
N GLY A 34 -5.80 3.42 0.37
CA GLY A 34 -5.19 4.31 1.36
C GLY A 34 -4.87 3.58 2.66
N PHE A 35 -4.47 4.35 3.66
CA PHE A 35 -4.33 3.89 5.04
C PHE A 35 -5.68 3.95 5.75
N GLU A 36 -5.97 2.95 6.58
CA GLU A 36 -7.18 2.89 7.39
C GLU A 36 -6.84 2.68 8.88
N PRO A 37 -7.43 3.46 9.80
CA PRO A 37 -7.39 3.15 11.23
C PRO A 37 -8.01 1.79 11.51
N ASN A 38 -7.48 1.04 12.48
CA ASN A 38 -8.06 -0.23 12.89
C ASN A 38 -9.10 -0.01 14.01
N TYR A 39 -10.37 -0.10 13.63
CA TYR A 39 -11.51 -0.10 14.55
C TYR A 39 -11.93 -1.52 14.97
N GLY A 40 -11.13 -2.53 14.63
CA GLY A 40 -11.40 -3.94 14.89
C GLY A 40 -11.65 -4.78 13.63
N GLN A 41 -11.55 -4.17 12.44
CA GLN A 41 -11.73 -4.87 11.17
C GLN A 41 -10.57 -5.79 10.78
N VAL A 42 -9.40 -5.63 11.42
CA VAL A 42 -8.25 -6.51 11.20
C VAL A 42 -8.37 -7.73 12.12
N GLN A 43 -8.38 -8.93 11.54
CA GLN A 43 -8.58 -10.19 12.26
C GLN A 43 -7.45 -11.19 11.96
N ASP A 44 -7.25 -12.14 12.86
CA ASP A 44 -6.40 -13.32 12.65
C ASP A 44 -7.12 -14.41 11.84
N PHE A 45 -6.46 -15.55 11.64
CA PHE A 45 -7.02 -16.68 10.90
C PHE A 45 -8.21 -17.35 11.60
N ASP A 46 -8.38 -17.14 12.90
CA ASP A 46 -9.56 -17.61 13.65
C ASP A 46 -10.73 -16.61 13.60
N GLY A 47 -10.55 -15.46 12.92
CA GLY A 47 -11.53 -14.38 12.86
C GLY A 47 -11.56 -13.52 14.13
N LYS A 48 -10.57 -13.62 15.01
CA LYS A 48 -10.49 -12.78 16.22
C LYS A 48 -9.85 -11.43 15.88
N PRO A 49 -10.39 -10.31 16.38
CA PRO A 49 -9.80 -8.98 16.16
C PRO A 49 -8.36 -8.87 16.69
N VAL A 50 -7.46 -8.35 15.87
CA VAL A 50 -6.05 -8.09 16.21
C VAL A 50 -5.92 -6.66 16.72
N LYS A 51 -5.93 -6.49 18.04
CA LYS A 51 -5.97 -5.18 18.70
C LYS A 51 -4.65 -4.42 18.69
N ASP A 52 -3.54 -5.13 18.51
CA ASP A 52 -2.19 -4.54 18.53
C ASP A 52 -1.86 -3.77 17.24
N ILE A 53 -2.64 -3.98 16.18
CA ILE A 53 -2.55 -3.21 14.95
C ILE A 53 -3.31 -1.89 15.14
N ILE A 54 -2.62 -0.78 14.89
CA ILE A 54 -3.15 0.58 15.06
C ILE A 54 -3.87 1.03 13.78
N PHE A 55 -3.20 0.87 12.65
CA PHE A 55 -3.71 1.18 11.33
C PHE A 55 -3.04 0.25 10.32
N SER A 56 -3.61 0.16 9.13
CA SER A 56 -3.08 -0.71 8.09
C SER A 56 -3.30 -0.12 6.72
N THR A 57 -2.67 -0.75 5.74
CA THR A 57 -2.99 -0.48 4.36
C THR A 57 -2.82 -1.74 3.51
N ARG A 58 -3.57 -1.79 2.42
CA ARG A 58 -3.67 -2.95 1.54
C ARG A 58 -3.52 -2.47 0.09
N ALA A 59 -2.45 -2.92 -0.55
CA ALA A 59 -2.15 -2.76 -1.96
C ALA A 59 -2.18 -4.12 -2.66
N PRO A 60 -2.31 -4.15 -4.00
CA PRO A 60 -2.05 -5.35 -4.78
C PRO A 60 -0.66 -5.92 -4.44
N GLY A 61 -0.65 -7.14 -3.90
CA GLY A 61 0.56 -7.89 -3.54
C GLY A 61 1.30 -7.43 -2.28
N LEU A 62 0.79 -6.44 -1.55
CA LEU A 62 1.40 -5.97 -0.30
C LEU A 62 0.36 -5.45 0.69
N ASN A 63 0.39 -5.98 1.91
CA ASN A 63 -0.31 -5.40 3.06
C ASN A 63 0.71 -4.96 4.10
N LEU A 64 0.50 -3.77 4.69
CA LEU A 64 1.29 -3.28 5.82
C LEU A 64 0.39 -3.13 7.04
N PHE A 65 0.84 -3.65 8.18
CA PHE A 65 0.13 -3.54 9.45
C PHE A 65 1.03 -2.86 10.47
N PHE A 66 0.62 -1.70 10.94
CA PHE A 66 1.40 -0.87 11.84
C PHE A 66 1.00 -1.17 13.29
N LYS A 67 1.99 -1.49 14.12
CA LYS A 67 1.84 -1.79 15.55
C LYS A 67 2.55 -0.71 16.37
N ASN A 68 2.39 -0.72 17.69
CA ASN A 68 3.12 0.22 18.55
C ASN A 68 4.64 0.03 18.46
N ASP A 69 5.12 -1.18 18.15
CA ASP A 69 6.51 -1.60 18.21
C ASP A 69 7.15 -1.87 16.84
N GLY A 70 6.43 -1.63 15.74
CA GLY A 70 6.90 -2.09 14.44
C GLY A 70 5.86 -2.11 13.34
N VAL A 71 6.26 -2.73 12.22
CA VAL A 71 5.44 -2.88 11.02
C VAL A 71 5.55 -4.29 10.49
N SER A 72 4.42 -4.94 10.25
CA SER A 72 4.36 -6.24 9.58
C SER A 72 4.08 -6.03 8.09
N TYR A 73 5.01 -6.46 7.25
CA TYR A 73 4.90 -6.50 5.79
C TYR A 73 4.42 -7.89 5.39
N VAL A 74 3.28 -7.97 4.72
CA VAL A 74 2.78 -9.22 4.13
C VAL A 74 2.79 -9.04 2.62
N ILE A 75 3.76 -9.67 1.98
CA ILE A 75 3.98 -9.63 0.54
C ILE A 75 3.40 -10.91 -0.03
N PHE A 76 2.62 -10.81 -1.11
CA PHE A 76 2.03 -11.96 -1.75
C PHE A 76 1.97 -11.77 -3.26
N SER A 77 2.09 -12.87 -3.99
CA SER A 77 1.98 -12.89 -5.45
C SER A 77 1.06 -14.02 -5.86
N GLU A 78 0.18 -13.75 -6.81
CA GLU A 78 -0.61 -14.77 -7.48
C GLU A 78 0.22 -15.31 -8.64
N LYS A 79 0.79 -16.53 -8.53
CA LYS A 79 1.28 -17.23 -9.71
C LYS A 79 0.06 -17.78 -10.48
N ASN A 80 0.07 -17.52 -11.79
CA ASN A 80 -0.92 -17.91 -12.81
C ASN A 80 -2.16 -17.01 -12.92
N LYS A 81 -1.95 -15.80 -13.45
CA LYS A 81 -2.94 -15.19 -14.36
C LYS A 81 -2.52 -15.45 -15.79
N GLU A 82 -2.51 -16.71 -16.22
CA GLU A 82 -2.74 -16.95 -17.63
C GLU A 82 -4.14 -16.43 -17.91
N ILE A 83 -4.21 -15.31 -18.63
CA ILE A 83 -5.45 -14.73 -19.12
C ILE A 83 -6.07 -15.83 -19.99
N ALA A 84 -7.06 -16.54 -19.43
CA ALA A 84 -7.88 -17.43 -20.21
C ALA A 84 -8.42 -16.59 -21.38
N SER A 85 -7.96 -16.89 -22.59
CA SER A 85 -8.44 -16.25 -23.81
C SER A 85 -9.96 -16.29 -23.80
N GLU A 86 -10.59 -15.18 -24.12
CA GLU A 86 -12.00 -14.85 -23.93
C GLU A 86 -13.01 -15.73 -24.74
N ASN A 87 -12.57 -16.87 -25.28
CA ASN A 87 -13.32 -17.71 -26.21
C ASN A 87 -13.70 -19.11 -25.69
N GLU A 88 -13.57 -19.41 -24.39
CA GLU A 88 -14.08 -20.68 -23.84
C GLU A 88 -14.97 -20.46 -22.61
N ILE A 89 -16.27 -20.40 -22.84
CA ILE A 89 -17.30 -20.73 -21.83
C ILE A 89 -17.86 -22.10 -22.28
N ILE A 90 -18.26 -23.09 -21.47
CA ILE A 90 -19.03 -23.06 -20.23
C ILE A 90 -18.90 -24.43 -19.52
N ASN A 91 -18.16 -24.51 -18.42
CA ASN A 91 -18.55 -25.41 -17.32
C ASN A 91 -18.07 -24.86 -15.97
N PRO A 92 -18.97 -24.32 -15.12
CA PRO A 92 -18.61 -23.73 -13.83
C PRO A 92 -17.86 -24.69 -12.89
N ARG A 93 -18.11 -26.00 -13.03
CA ARG A 93 -17.45 -27.05 -12.24
C ARG A 93 -16.00 -27.32 -12.66
N GLU A 94 -15.64 -27.11 -13.93
CA GLU A 94 -14.26 -27.28 -14.40
C GLU A 94 -13.38 -26.08 -14.03
N LYS A 95 -13.97 -24.88 -13.90
CA LYS A 95 -13.28 -23.68 -13.42
C LYS A 95 -12.81 -23.80 -11.97
N LEU A 96 -13.50 -24.58 -11.13
CA LEU A 96 -13.08 -24.86 -9.75
C LEU A 96 -11.85 -25.77 -9.65
N ASN A 97 -11.56 -26.56 -10.69
CA ASN A 97 -10.40 -27.45 -10.77
C ASN A 97 -9.22 -26.83 -11.53
N LYS A 98 -9.39 -25.62 -12.09
CA LYS A 98 -8.35 -24.92 -12.84
C LYS A 98 -7.45 -24.19 -11.84
N GLU A 99 -6.42 -24.93 -11.43
CA GLU A 99 -5.21 -24.51 -10.74
C GLU A 99 -5.46 -23.75 -9.44
N LYS A 100 -5.15 -24.41 -8.32
CA LYS A 100 -4.78 -23.73 -7.06
C LYS A 100 -3.85 -22.59 -7.46
N SER A 101 -4.33 -21.34 -7.43
CA SER A 101 -3.44 -20.19 -7.57
C SER A 101 -2.45 -20.34 -6.43
N ILE A 102 -1.20 -20.65 -6.78
CA ILE A 102 -0.17 -20.77 -5.77
C ILE A 102 0.11 -19.33 -5.37
N THR A 103 -0.53 -18.89 -4.29
CA THR A 103 -0.19 -17.64 -3.65
C THR A 103 1.11 -17.86 -2.89
N GLU A 104 2.22 -17.48 -3.50
CA GLU A 104 3.47 -17.33 -2.76
C GLU A 104 3.31 -16.13 -1.85
N TYR A 105 3.57 -16.31 -0.55
CA TYR A 105 3.54 -15.21 0.40
C TYR A 105 4.80 -15.23 1.26
N ALA A 106 5.25 -14.03 1.62
CA ALA A 106 6.32 -13.79 2.57
C ALA A 106 5.84 -12.77 3.59
N ARG A 107 6.23 -12.96 4.85
CA ARG A 107 6.00 -11.99 5.91
C ARG A 107 7.34 -11.53 6.48
N ILE A 108 7.48 -10.22 6.63
CA ILE A 108 8.63 -9.58 7.27
C ILE A 108 8.08 -8.72 8.40
N ASP A 109 8.56 -8.95 9.62
CA ASP A 109 8.23 -8.10 10.77
C ASP A 109 9.42 -7.18 11.06
N LEU A 110 9.20 -5.88 10.87
CA LEU A 110 10.13 -4.83 11.24
C LEU A 110 9.85 -4.43 12.69
N GLU A 111 10.89 -4.41 13.51
CA GLU A 111 10.86 -3.96 14.91
C GLU A 111 11.52 -2.58 15.04
N LEU A 112 10.85 -1.67 15.76
CA LEU A 112 11.37 -0.34 16.09
C LEU A 112 12.19 -0.41 17.38
N VAL A 113 13.46 -0.81 17.27
CA VAL A 113 14.35 -0.91 18.44
C VAL A 113 14.55 0.48 19.06
N GLY A 114 14.06 0.68 20.28
CA GLY A 114 14.11 1.97 20.99
C GLY A 114 13.15 3.03 20.46
N GLY A 115 12.29 2.67 19.50
CA GLY A 115 11.23 3.53 18.98
C GLY A 115 9.84 3.02 19.38
N ARG A 116 8.83 3.89 19.28
CA ARG A 116 7.44 3.52 19.54
C ARG A 116 6.50 4.38 18.71
N ILE A 117 5.53 3.74 18.07
CA ILE A 117 4.39 4.42 17.46
C ILE A 117 3.36 4.66 18.57
N ASP A 118 3.19 5.91 18.98
CA ASP A 118 2.11 6.31 19.89
C ASP A 118 0.88 6.75 19.07
N LYS A 119 -0.29 6.20 19.41
CA LYS A 119 -1.56 6.56 18.79
C LYS A 119 -1.88 8.05 18.92
N SER A 120 -1.46 8.71 20.00
CA SER A 120 -1.68 10.16 20.18
C SER A 120 -0.90 11.02 19.20
N ASN A 121 0.17 10.48 18.61
CA ASN A 121 1.09 11.21 17.74
C ASN A 121 0.87 10.90 16.25
N ILE A 122 -0.23 10.21 15.94
CA ILE A 122 -0.61 9.86 14.57
C ILE A 122 -1.50 10.94 14.00
N VAL A 123 -1.11 11.48 12.84
CA VAL A 123 -1.90 12.41 12.05
C VAL A 123 -2.27 11.74 10.73
N PHE A 124 -3.56 11.59 10.50
CA PHE A 124 -4.12 11.14 9.23
C PHE A 124 -4.38 12.35 8.33
N GLU A 125 -3.78 12.37 7.14
CA GLU A 125 -3.81 13.48 6.20
C GLU A 125 -4.40 13.02 4.86
N ASP A 126 -4.97 13.96 4.10
CA ASP A 126 -5.52 13.73 2.77
C ASP A 126 -6.57 12.58 2.76
N GLU A 127 -7.69 12.80 3.46
CA GLU A 127 -8.83 11.87 3.45
C GLU A 127 -9.25 11.57 2.00
N LEU A 128 -9.33 10.29 1.66
CA LEU A 128 -9.79 9.84 0.35
C LEU A 128 -11.33 9.88 0.29
N PRO A 129 -11.91 10.22 -0.87
CA PRO A 129 -13.36 10.22 -1.03
C PRO A 129 -13.99 8.86 -0.73
N GLY A 130 -15.09 8.86 0.03
CA GLY A 130 -15.87 7.68 0.35
C GLY A 130 -15.58 7.11 1.74
N TYR A 131 -15.88 5.81 1.91
CA TYR A 131 -15.64 5.05 3.12
C TYR A 131 -15.76 3.54 2.84
N VAL A 132 -15.30 2.73 3.80
CA VAL A 132 -15.43 1.27 3.76
C VAL A 132 -16.34 0.80 4.90
N ASN A 133 -17.23 -0.16 4.61
CA ASN A 133 -18.04 -0.85 5.59
C ASN A 133 -17.57 -2.30 5.71
N TYR A 134 -17.35 -2.76 6.93
CA TYR A 134 -16.95 -4.13 7.24
C TYR A 134 -18.11 -4.87 7.92
N TYR A 135 -18.55 -5.96 7.31
CA TYR A 135 -19.56 -6.87 7.86
C TYR A 135 -18.89 -8.22 8.10
N LEU A 136 -18.29 -8.36 9.28
CA LEU A 136 -17.47 -9.52 9.65
C LEU A 136 -18.21 -10.35 10.71
N PRO A 137 -17.99 -11.68 10.78
CA PRO A 137 -18.61 -12.52 11.82
C PRO A 137 -18.37 -12.03 13.26
N SER A 138 -17.21 -11.42 13.53
CA SER A 138 -16.88 -10.88 14.87
C SER A 138 -17.59 -9.55 15.19
N CYS A 139 -18.23 -8.91 14.21
CA CYS A 139 -18.85 -7.60 14.33
C CYS A 139 -20.26 -7.64 13.72
N PRO A 140 -21.26 -8.20 14.44
CA PRO A 140 -22.61 -8.42 13.91
C PRO A 140 -23.31 -7.15 13.40
N ASP A 141 -23.07 -6.02 14.06
CA ASP A 141 -23.62 -4.72 13.68
C ASP A 141 -22.84 -4.03 12.54
N GLY A 142 -21.70 -4.61 12.18
CA GLY A 142 -20.72 -4.07 11.24
C GLY A 142 -19.88 -2.93 11.82
N ILE A 143 -18.77 -2.63 11.14
CA ILE A 143 -17.97 -1.42 11.34
C ILE A 143 -18.21 -0.55 10.11
N LYS A 144 -18.87 0.59 10.29
CA LYS A 144 -19.37 1.43 9.19
C LYS A 144 -18.56 2.71 9.07
N GLU A 145 -18.57 3.27 7.86
CA GLU A 145 -18.01 4.57 7.54
C GLU A 145 -16.51 4.71 7.88
N VAL A 146 -15.75 3.62 7.73
CA VAL A 146 -14.30 3.64 7.94
C VAL A 146 -13.66 4.53 6.87
N LYS A 147 -13.14 5.67 7.31
CA LYS A 147 -12.42 6.61 6.46
C LYS A 147 -11.04 6.09 6.12
N THR A 148 -10.55 6.49 4.95
CA THR A 148 -9.21 6.14 4.50
C THR A 148 -8.44 7.39 4.08
N TYR A 149 -7.12 7.31 4.16
CA TYR A 149 -6.24 8.47 4.08
C TYR A 149 -5.07 8.18 3.15
N ARG A 150 -4.64 9.18 2.39
CA ARG A 150 -3.47 9.03 1.51
C ARG A 150 -2.17 9.02 2.30
N VAL A 151 -2.12 9.78 3.40
CA VAL A 151 -0.91 9.98 4.18
C VAL A 151 -1.20 9.71 5.66
N VAL A 152 -0.27 9.04 6.32
CA VAL A 152 -0.22 8.91 7.78
C VAL A 152 1.14 9.40 8.23
N ARG A 153 1.17 10.41 9.10
CA ARG A 153 2.39 10.86 9.76
C ARG A 153 2.38 10.38 11.19
N VAL A 154 3.43 9.68 11.58
CA VAL A 154 3.68 9.33 12.98
C VAL A 154 4.82 10.20 13.46
N LYS A 155 4.51 11.10 14.40
CA LYS A 155 5.51 11.99 14.99
C LYS A 155 6.16 11.34 16.20
N ASP A 156 7.39 11.76 16.49
CA ASP A 156 8.13 11.35 17.69
C ASP A 156 8.26 9.82 17.85
N VAL A 157 8.40 9.08 16.73
CA VAL A 157 8.63 7.62 16.77
C VAL A 157 9.89 7.29 17.57
N TYR A 158 10.89 8.16 17.46
CA TYR A 158 12.10 8.12 18.28
C TYR A 158 12.22 9.43 19.06
N PRO A 159 12.44 9.37 20.38
CA PRO A 159 12.57 10.58 21.19
C PRO A 159 13.70 11.47 20.69
N ASN A 160 13.39 12.75 20.43
CA ASN A 160 14.34 13.81 20.08
C ASN A 160 15.06 13.65 18.72
N ILE A 161 14.47 12.90 17.77
CA ILE A 161 15.03 12.73 16.41
C ILE A 161 14.21 13.48 15.34
N ASP A 162 12.90 13.62 15.57
CA ASP A 162 11.89 14.28 14.70
C ASP A 162 12.09 15.80 14.58
#